data_AF-A0A7Y1ACP2-F1
#
_entry.id   AF-A0A7Y1ACP2-F1
#
_cell.length_a   1.000
_cell.length_b   1.000
_cell.length_c   1.000
_cell.angle_alpha   90.00
_cell.angle_beta   90.00
_cell.angle_gamma   90.00
#
_symmetry.space_group_name_H-M   'P 1'
#
loop_
_entity.id
_entity.type
_entity.pdbx_description
1 polymer ?
#
loop_
_entity_poly.entity_id
_entity_poly.type
_entity_poly.pdbx_seq_one_letter_code
_entity_poly.pdbx_strand_id
1 'polypeptide(L)'
;MKTITKLLVAASISAVLAGCGGDDSPVVKSKTIDDVGRFIEKSDQLTPQQKKDLSAAVPNLMNEWVIKHGFNEDIKKDLGAYFDGMHVNEIIKKGGTELDRDKKAEAEGIAINYRAKRI
;
A
#
# COMPACT_ATOMS: atom_id res chain seq x y z
N MET A 1 61.84 -28.24 3.03
CA MET A 1 62.17 -27.02 3.80
C MET A 1 61.94 -25.79 2.93
N LYS A 2 61.39 -24.73 3.56
CA LYS A 2 61.28 -23.31 3.13
C LYS A 2 60.09 -22.89 2.25
N THR A 3 58.95 -22.82 2.95
CA THR A 3 58.03 -21.66 3.13
C THR A 3 58.43 -20.30 2.54
N ILE A 4 57.43 -19.56 2.00
CA ILE A 4 57.04 -18.14 2.27
C ILE A 4 56.38 -17.54 1.00
N THR A 5 55.04 -17.39 0.90
CA THR A 5 54.14 -16.30 1.36
C THR A 5 53.90 -15.20 0.30
N LYS A 6 52.63 -14.73 0.25
CA LYS A 6 52.02 -13.58 -0.45
C LYS A 6 51.47 -13.96 -1.83
N LEU A 7 50.19 -13.75 -2.15
CA LEU A 7 49.40 -12.55 -1.96
C LEU A 7 47.90 -12.89 -2.01
N LEU A 8 47.10 -12.30 -1.12
CA LEU A 8 45.65 -12.20 -1.25
C LEU A 8 45.30 -11.55 -2.60
N VAL A 9 44.39 -12.15 -3.36
CA VAL A 9 43.40 -11.42 -4.14
C VAL A 9 42.07 -12.14 -3.98
N ALA A 10 41.30 -11.68 -3.00
CA ALA A 10 39.86 -11.84 -3.01
C ALA A 10 39.33 -11.05 -4.21
N ALA A 11 39.18 -11.72 -5.36
CA ALA A 11 38.31 -11.22 -6.40
C ALA A 11 36.89 -11.61 -6.00
N SER A 12 36.34 -10.78 -5.11
CA SER A 12 34.90 -10.64 -4.89
C SER A 12 34.21 -10.66 -6.25
N ILE A 13 33.52 -11.77 -6.55
CA ILE A 13 32.63 -11.83 -7.69
C ILE A 13 31.57 -10.78 -7.42
N SER A 14 31.71 -9.67 -8.13
CA SER A 14 30.67 -8.70 -8.35
C SER A 14 29.51 -9.41 -9.04
N ALA A 15 28.60 -9.94 -8.23
CA ALA A 15 27.19 -9.93 -8.56
C ALA A 15 26.57 -8.82 -7.69
N VAL A 16 26.74 -7.58 -8.15
CA VAL A 16 25.87 -6.50 -7.75
C VAL A 16 24.47 -6.94 -8.16
N LEU A 17 23.70 -7.47 -7.21
CA LEU A 17 22.25 -7.65 -7.31
C LEU A 17 21.60 -6.26 -7.32
N ALA A 18 21.87 -5.48 -8.36
CA ALA A 18 21.05 -4.35 -8.74
C ALA A 18 20.00 -4.87 -9.73
N GLY A 19 18.78 -5.07 -9.22
CA GLY A 19 17.58 -5.22 -10.05
C GLY A 19 17.00 -6.63 -10.13
N CYS A 20 16.23 -7.03 -9.11
CA CYS A 20 15.00 -7.83 -9.21
C CYS A 20 14.48 -8.13 -7.78
N GLY A 21 14.16 -7.08 -7.02
CA GLY A 21 13.40 -7.21 -5.77
C GLY A 21 11.94 -6.92 -6.07
N GLY A 22 11.25 -7.87 -6.70
CA GLY A 22 9.79 -7.83 -6.73
C GLY A 22 9.31 -7.89 -5.28
N ASP A 23 8.47 -6.96 -4.88
CA ASP A 23 7.84 -7.01 -3.56
C ASP A 23 6.91 -8.24 -3.59
N ASP A 24 7.36 -9.42 -3.12
CA ASP A 24 6.61 -10.69 -3.17
C ASP A 24 5.30 -10.68 -2.35
N SER A 25 4.88 -9.51 -1.88
CA SER A 25 3.61 -9.34 -1.19
C SER A 25 2.43 -9.53 -2.14
N PRO A 26 1.30 -10.07 -1.63
CA PRO A 26 0.10 -10.24 -2.41
C PRO A 26 -0.34 -8.93 -3.10
N VAL A 27 -0.84 -9.07 -4.32
CA VAL A 27 -1.35 -7.95 -5.11
C VAL A 27 -2.85 -7.84 -4.92
N VAL A 28 -3.35 -6.63 -4.65
CA VAL A 28 -4.78 -6.36 -4.58
C VAL A 28 -5.39 -6.44 -5.98
N LYS A 29 -6.49 -7.16 -6.11
CA LYS A 29 -7.33 -7.18 -7.31
C LYS A 29 -8.73 -6.70 -6.95
N SER A 30 -9.14 -5.55 -7.48
CA SER A 30 -10.38 -4.90 -7.07
C SER A 30 -11.01 -4.09 -8.18
N LYS A 31 -12.34 -4.14 -8.26
CA LYS A 31 -13.13 -3.20 -9.07
C LYS A 31 -13.70 -2.08 -8.23
N THR A 32 -13.87 -2.33 -6.93
CA THR A 32 -14.41 -1.39 -5.95
C THR A 32 -13.64 -1.45 -4.64
N ILE A 33 -13.71 -0.39 -3.85
CA ILE A 33 -13.13 -0.37 -2.50
C ILE A 33 -13.70 -1.47 -1.58
N ASP A 34 -14.95 -1.88 -1.81
CA ASP A 34 -15.57 -2.99 -1.08
C ASP A 34 -14.86 -4.33 -1.39
N ASP A 35 -14.29 -4.48 -2.60
CA ASP A 35 -13.49 -5.66 -2.96
C ASP A 35 -12.16 -5.67 -2.22
N VAL A 36 -11.53 -4.50 -2.06
CA VAL A 36 -10.30 -4.33 -1.27
C VAL A 36 -10.54 -4.72 0.19
N GLY A 37 -11.64 -4.24 0.78
CA GLY A 37 -12.04 -4.62 2.14
C GLY A 37 -12.22 -6.14 2.29
N ARG A 38 -12.94 -6.78 1.35
CA ARG A 38 -13.12 -8.25 1.37
C ARG A 38 -11.81 -9.00 1.20
N PHE A 39 -10.89 -8.51 0.36
CA PHE A 39 -9.56 -9.08 0.21
C PHE A 39 -8.79 -9.04 1.53
N ILE A 40 -8.78 -7.89 2.22
CA ILE A 40 -8.08 -7.73 3.50
C ILE A 40 -8.63 -8.69 4.56
N GLU A 41 -9.96 -8.78 4.68
CA GLU A 41 -10.61 -9.63 5.68
C GLU A 41 -10.39 -11.12 5.39
N LYS A 42 -10.66 -11.54 4.15
CA LYS A 42 -10.83 -12.96 3.79
C LYS A 42 -9.61 -13.61 3.14
N SER A 43 -8.55 -12.86 2.83
CA SER A 43 -7.37 -13.44 2.19
C SER A 43 -6.55 -14.27 3.18
N ASP A 44 -6.25 -15.51 2.80
CA ASP A 44 -5.31 -16.39 3.50
C ASP A 44 -3.85 -16.10 3.11
N GLN A 45 -3.63 -15.23 2.11
CA GLN A 45 -2.30 -14.81 1.67
C GLN A 45 -1.71 -13.71 2.56
N LEU A 46 -2.55 -13.07 3.40
CA LEU A 46 -2.15 -11.98 4.28
C LEU A 46 -1.83 -12.50 5.67
N THR A 47 -0.69 -12.08 6.19
CA THR A 47 -0.37 -12.29 7.61
C THR A 47 -1.31 -11.48 8.50
N PRO A 48 -1.55 -11.91 9.76
CA PRO A 48 -2.35 -11.14 10.72
C PRO A 48 -1.86 -9.69 10.89
N GLN A 49 -0.54 -9.49 10.87
CA GLN A 49 0.07 -8.16 10.97
C GLN A 49 -0.25 -7.30 9.74
N GLN A 50 -0.14 -7.85 8.52
CA GLN A 50 -0.53 -7.12 7.30
C GLN A 50 -2.01 -6.75 7.31
N LYS A 51 -2.91 -7.63 7.77
CA LYS A 51 -4.34 -7.29 7.90
C LYS A 51 -4.55 -6.11 8.85
N LYS A 52 -3.85 -6.10 9.98
CA LYS A 52 -3.86 -5.00 10.95
C LYS A 52 -3.33 -3.71 10.33
N ASP A 53 -2.19 -3.76 9.65
CA ASP A 53 -1.56 -2.57 9.05
C ASP A 53 -2.40 -2.00 7.90
N LEU A 54 -2.97 -2.86 7.05
CA LEU A 54 -3.88 -2.46 5.98
C LEU A 54 -5.16 -1.80 6.52
N SER A 55 -5.61 -2.17 7.71
CA SER A 55 -6.78 -1.55 8.35
C SER A 55 -6.57 -0.07 8.72
N ALA A 56 -5.31 0.39 8.78
CA ALA A 56 -4.95 1.80 8.92
C ALA A 56 -4.54 2.42 7.58
N ALA A 57 -3.70 1.72 6.81
CA ALA A 57 -3.13 2.24 5.57
C ALA A 57 -4.19 2.51 4.50
N VAL A 58 -5.16 1.62 4.30
CA VAL A 58 -6.20 1.79 3.28
C VAL A 58 -7.08 3.00 3.59
N PRO A 59 -7.65 3.17 4.80
CA PRO A 59 -8.37 4.38 5.15
C PRO A 59 -7.57 5.67 4.99
N ASN A 60 -6.28 5.68 5.36
CA ASN A 60 -5.44 6.86 5.17
C ASN A 60 -5.33 7.24 3.69
N LEU A 61 -5.05 6.28 2.83
CA LEU A 61 -4.96 6.51 1.39
C LEU A 61 -6.31 6.87 0.76
N MET A 62 -7.41 6.32 1.27
CA MET A 62 -8.76 6.75 0.86
C MET A 62 -9.01 8.21 1.23
N ASN A 63 -8.67 8.63 2.45
CA ASN A 63 -8.84 10.00 2.90
C ASN A 63 -7.99 10.96 2.05
N GLU A 64 -6.73 10.62 1.81
CA GLU A 64 -5.84 11.40 0.93
C GLU A 64 -6.40 11.52 -0.49
N TRP A 65 -6.93 10.43 -1.03
CA TRP A 65 -7.55 10.44 -2.35
C TRP A 65 -8.75 11.39 -2.36
N VAL A 66 -9.64 11.31 -1.38
CA VAL A 66 -10.82 12.20 -1.27
C VAL A 66 -10.43 13.67 -1.10
N ILE A 67 -9.41 13.96 -0.29
CA ILE A 67 -8.89 15.33 -0.13
C ILE A 67 -8.38 15.87 -1.47
N LYS A 68 -7.67 15.05 -2.23
CA LYS A 68 -7.04 15.46 -3.49
C LYS A 68 -8.02 15.55 -4.67
N HIS A 69 -8.97 14.62 -4.75
CA HIS A 69 -9.83 14.44 -5.93
C HIS A 69 -11.29 14.82 -5.67
N GLY A 70 -11.66 15.06 -4.42
CA GLY A 70 -13.03 15.30 -4.00
C GLY A 70 -13.84 14.02 -3.80
N PHE A 71 -15.15 14.18 -3.66
CA PHE A 71 -16.11 13.08 -3.53
C PHE A 71 -17.08 13.09 -4.72
N ASN A 72 -17.42 11.92 -5.26
CA ASN A 72 -18.32 11.77 -6.42
C ASN A 72 -19.21 10.50 -6.29
N GLU A 73 -20.06 10.21 -7.27
CA GLU A 73 -20.95 9.03 -7.24
C GLU A 73 -20.21 7.72 -7.50
N ASP A 74 -19.14 7.77 -8.30
CA ASP A 74 -18.34 6.62 -8.68
C ASP A 74 -17.17 6.33 -7.70
N ILE A 75 -17.15 7.00 -6.55
CA ILE A 75 -16.06 6.99 -5.58
C ILE A 75 -15.62 5.59 -5.19
N LYS A 76 -16.57 4.65 -5.08
CA LYS A 76 -16.29 3.25 -4.78
C LYS A 76 -15.46 2.58 -5.88
N LYS A 77 -15.78 2.84 -7.14
CA LYS A 77 -15.06 2.30 -8.30
C LYS A 77 -13.70 2.99 -8.44
N ASP A 78 -13.66 4.31 -8.30
CA ASP A 78 -12.43 5.10 -8.42
C ASP A 78 -11.39 4.67 -7.38
N LEU A 79 -11.81 4.51 -6.12
CA LEU A 79 -10.94 3.98 -5.07
C LEU A 79 -10.56 2.52 -5.34
N GLY A 80 -11.50 1.68 -5.81
CA GLY A 80 -11.20 0.30 -6.20
C GLY A 80 -10.12 0.20 -7.27
N ALA A 81 -10.19 1.05 -8.30
CA ALA A 81 -9.21 1.14 -9.37
C ALA A 81 -7.87 1.71 -8.89
N TYR A 82 -7.89 2.62 -7.92
CA TYR A 82 -6.66 3.16 -7.32
C TYR A 82 -5.83 2.08 -6.60
N PHE A 83 -6.47 1.11 -5.95
CA PHE A 83 -5.79 0.01 -5.27
C PHE A 83 -5.53 -1.21 -6.18
N ASP A 84 -6.19 -1.30 -7.33
CA ASP A 84 -6.06 -2.44 -8.24
C ASP A 84 -4.62 -2.55 -8.79
N GLY A 85 -4.02 -3.73 -8.65
CA GLY A 85 -2.65 -3.98 -9.05
C GLY A 85 -1.57 -3.51 -8.06
N MET A 86 -1.94 -2.88 -6.95
CA MET A 86 -0.97 -2.44 -5.94
C MET A 86 -0.57 -3.60 -5.01
N HIS A 87 0.71 -3.67 -4.69
CA HIS A 87 1.23 -4.62 -3.71
C HIS A 87 0.83 -4.22 -2.29
N VAL A 88 0.47 -5.19 -1.45
CA VAL A 88 0.06 -4.95 -0.06
C VAL A 88 1.11 -4.18 0.74
N ASN A 89 2.38 -4.52 0.60
CA ASN A 89 3.44 -3.81 1.30
C ASN A 89 3.60 -2.37 0.81
N GLU A 90 3.33 -2.11 -0.47
CA GLU A 90 3.32 -0.77 -1.03
C GLU A 90 2.18 0.07 -0.44
N ILE A 91 0.98 -0.51 -0.30
CA ILE A 91 -0.16 0.13 0.36
C ILE A 91 0.21 0.51 1.80
N ILE A 92 0.76 -0.43 2.58
CA ILE A 92 1.18 -0.19 3.97
C ILE A 92 2.24 0.90 4.04
N LYS A 93 3.24 0.86 3.15
CA LYS A 93 4.32 1.86 3.11
C LYS A 93 3.81 3.25 2.78
N LYS A 94 2.87 3.38 1.83
CA LYS A 94 2.30 4.67 1.43
C LYS A 94 1.31 5.20 2.48
N GLY A 95 0.44 4.34 3.01
CA GLY A 95 -0.61 4.74 3.92
C GLY A 95 -0.18 4.85 5.38
N GLY A 96 0.92 4.20 5.78
CA GLY A 96 1.33 4.10 7.17
C GLY A 96 0.48 3.12 7.98
N THR A 97 0.96 2.78 9.18
CA THR A 97 0.33 1.79 10.07
C THR A 97 -0.52 2.41 11.19
N GLU A 98 -0.59 3.74 11.24
CA GLU A 98 -1.39 4.50 12.20
C GLU A 98 -2.40 5.38 11.46
N LEU A 99 -3.64 5.43 11.95
CA LEU A 99 -4.71 6.23 11.33
C LEU A 99 -4.46 7.73 11.50
N ASP A 100 -4.48 8.45 10.38
CA ASP A 100 -4.39 9.91 10.33
C ASP A 100 -5.78 10.52 10.58
N ARG A 101 -6.00 10.98 11.82
CA ARG A 101 -7.30 11.50 12.27
C ARG A 101 -7.65 12.85 11.65
N ASP A 102 -6.66 13.66 11.33
CA ASP A 102 -6.88 14.99 10.77
C ASP A 102 -7.32 14.88 9.32
N LYS A 103 -6.63 14.05 8.52
CA LYS A 103 -7.07 13.75 7.15
C LYS A 103 -8.43 13.08 7.10
N LYS A 104 -8.75 12.23 8.08
CA LYS A 104 -10.08 11.65 8.20
C LYS A 104 -11.15 12.72 8.35
N ALA A 105 -10.97 13.64 9.29
CA ALA A 105 -11.94 14.72 9.54
C ALA A 105 -12.12 15.61 8.29
N GLU A 106 -11.03 15.92 7.59
CA GLU A 106 -11.08 16.70 6.35
C GLU A 106 -11.84 15.99 5.22
N ALA A 107 -11.51 14.72 4.96
CA ALA A 107 -12.19 13.91 3.94
C ALA A 107 -13.69 13.74 4.26
N GLU A 108 -14.04 13.54 5.53
CA GLU A 108 -15.44 13.49 5.98
C GLU A 108 -16.18 14.81 5.72
N GLY A 109 -15.53 15.95 5.98
CA GLY A 109 -16.08 17.28 5.67
C GLY A 109 -16.38 17.45 4.17
N ILE A 110 -15.48 17.00 3.29
CA ILE A 110 -15.68 17.02 1.83
C ILE A 110 -16.87 16.15 1.44
N ALA A 111 -16.97 14.93 1.98
CA ALA A 111 -18.07 14.01 1.69
C ALA A 111 -19.43 14.56 2.16
N ILE A 112 -19.48 15.19 3.34
CA ILE A 112 -20.70 15.83 3.87
C ILE A 112 -21.13 16.98 2.95
N ASN A 113 -20.20 17.86 2.59
CA ASN A 113 -20.47 19.00 1.69
C ASN A 113 -20.98 18.55 0.31
N TYR A 114 -20.42 17.48 -0.23
CA TYR A 114 -20.87 16.90 -1.48
C TYR A 114 -22.33 16.40 -1.39
N ARG A 115 -22.67 15.66 -0.32
CA ARG A 115 -24.03 15.13 -0.11
C ARG A 115 -25.04 16.24 0.09
N ALA A 116 -24.69 17.29 0.86
CA ALA A 116 -25.56 18.44 1.11
C ALA A 116 -25.93 19.19 -0.18
N LYS A 117 -25.03 19.25 -1.17
CA LYS A 117 -25.30 19.91 -2.48
C LYS A 117 -26.22 19.12 -3.41
N ARG A 118 -26.54 17.86 -3.06
CA ARG A 118 -27.40 16.96 -3.86
C ARG A 118 -28.76 16.70 -3.21
N ILE A 119 -29.06 17.40 -2.12
CA ILE A 119 -30.38 17.48 -1.47
C ILE A 119 -31.05 18.77 -1.97
#